data_AF-A0A7G6YJG3-F1
#
_entry.id   AF-A0A7G6YJG3-F1
#
_cell.length_a   1.000
_cell.length_b   1.000
_cell.length_c   1.000
_cell.angle_alpha   90.00
_cell.angle_beta   90.00
_cell.angle_gamma   90.00
#
_symmetry.space_group_name_H-M   'P 1'
#
loop_
_entity.id
_entity.type
_entity.pdbx_description
1 polymer ?
#
loop_
_entity_poly.entity_id
_entity_poly.type
_entity_poly.pdbx_seq_one_letter_code
_entity_poly.pdbx_strand_id
1 'polypeptide(L)'
;MFGVSDIPKFFLAFFLVLPVISFLHEAGHVFFAWLMGGKNIKVTVGSGDVIFRLGMLEVRQYYFWYGQCTFDNLRHNHRLANVLIFAGGSLFNAVSAVAVVYLIESGRLESGMLTYQFTYFSLYYIFFALLPMPYPDGNHSDGKIILDWVRNKGQAAEKIYRVQWNEKNAQWQVLDHNHDLVEGFADETQALEKAHEVARRNRPSRLLSSEGGQEKEVANYPRVPL
;
A
#
# COMPACT_ATOMS: atom_id res chain seq x y z
N MET A 1 0.13 36.57 -13.44
CA MET A 1 0.86 36.06 -14.62
C MET A 1 2.18 35.52 -14.12
N PHE A 2 2.57 34.31 -14.54
CA PHE A 2 3.78 33.65 -14.06
C PHE A 2 5.02 34.36 -14.63
N GLY A 3 5.86 34.91 -13.75
CA GLY A 3 7.10 35.59 -14.14
C GLY A 3 8.32 34.69 -14.00
N VAL A 4 9.45 35.07 -14.60
CA VAL A 4 10.74 34.37 -14.43
C VAL A 4 11.17 34.36 -12.96
N SER A 5 10.79 35.39 -12.19
CA SER A 5 10.99 35.49 -10.75
C SER A 5 10.18 34.48 -9.92
N ASP A 6 9.21 33.80 -10.52
CA ASP A 6 8.41 32.75 -9.87
C ASP A 6 9.01 31.35 -10.05
N ILE A 7 10.04 31.19 -10.91
CA ILE A 7 10.72 29.92 -11.12
C ILE A 7 11.32 29.38 -9.80
N PRO A 8 12.06 30.15 -8.98
CA PRO A 8 12.58 29.63 -7.71
C PRO A 8 11.46 29.22 -6.73
N LYS A 9 10.33 29.93 -6.76
CA LYS A 9 9.16 29.62 -5.93
C LYS A 9 8.49 28.32 -6.37
N PHE A 10 8.49 28.05 -7.67
CA PHE A 10 8.03 26.78 -8.23
C PHE A 10 8.94 25.62 -7.83
N PHE A 11 10.27 25.80 -7.89
CA PHE A 11 11.22 24.80 -7.40
C PHE A 11 11.01 24.52 -5.90
N LEU A 12 10.83 25.57 -5.09
CA LEU A 12 10.54 25.38 -3.67
C LEU A 12 9.23 24.59 -3.46
N ALA A 13 8.17 24.93 -4.19
CA ALA A 13 6.90 24.20 -4.11
C ALA A 13 7.07 22.72 -4.51
N PHE A 14 7.78 22.48 -5.61
CA PHE A 14 7.94 21.15 -6.17
C PHE A 14 8.86 20.27 -5.32
N PHE A 15 9.97 20.81 -4.82
CA PHE A 15 11.01 20.05 -4.11
C PHE A 15 10.88 20.06 -2.59
N LEU A 16 10.07 20.94 -2.01
CA LEU A 16 9.82 20.99 -0.57
C LEU A 16 8.37 20.68 -0.22
N VAL A 17 7.41 21.41 -0.82
CA VAL A 17 6.00 21.30 -0.43
C VAL A 17 5.41 19.96 -0.85
N LEU A 18 5.62 19.53 -2.10
CA LEU A 18 5.10 18.24 -2.57
C LEU A 18 5.65 17.03 -1.80
N PRO A 19 6.96 16.93 -1.50
CA PRO A 19 7.47 15.84 -0.66
C PRO A 19 6.87 15.81 0.75
N VAL A 20 6.67 16.96 1.38
CA VAL A 20 6.01 17.03 2.70
C VAL A 20 4.58 16.51 2.62
N ILE A 21 3.82 16.90 1.59
CA ILE A 21 2.44 16.43 1.38
C ILE A 21 2.41 14.92 1.09
N SER A 22 3.32 14.44 0.24
CA SER A 22 3.43 13.00 -0.06
C SER A 22 3.77 12.21 1.20
N PHE A 23 4.68 12.71 2.03
CA PHE A 23 5.01 12.08 3.30
C PHE A 23 3.82 12.05 4.27
N LEU A 24 3.07 13.15 4.38
CA LEU A 24 1.84 13.19 5.19
C LEU A 24 0.78 12.21 4.69
N HIS A 25 0.65 12.06 3.37
CA HIS A 25 -0.24 11.08 2.75
C HIS A 25 0.16 9.66 3.14
N GLU A 26 1.42 9.27 2.92
CA GLU A 26 1.92 7.95 3.28
C GLU A 26 1.82 7.69 4.79
N ALA A 27 2.09 8.70 5.62
CA ALA A 27 1.93 8.61 7.07
C ALA A 27 0.49 8.26 7.47
N GLY A 28 -0.52 8.76 6.74
CA GLY A 28 -1.92 8.41 6.95
C GLY A 28 -2.17 6.92 6.69
N HIS A 29 -1.66 6.37 5.59
CA HIS A 29 -1.76 4.93 5.31
C HIS A 29 -1.09 4.10 6.40
N VAL A 30 0.13 4.47 6.79
CA VAL A 30 0.89 3.79 7.86
C VAL A 30 0.13 3.82 9.17
N PHE A 31 -0.42 4.98 9.55
CA PHE A 31 -1.17 5.14 10.80
C PHE A 31 -2.36 4.20 10.88
N PHE A 32 -3.19 4.15 9.83
CA PHE A 32 -4.35 3.26 9.80
C PHE A 32 -3.95 1.79 9.65
N ALA A 33 -2.90 1.47 8.88
CA ALA A 33 -2.39 0.10 8.77
C ALA A 33 -1.91 -0.40 10.14
N TRP A 34 -1.17 0.43 10.89
CA TRP A 34 -0.73 0.11 12.24
C TRP A 34 -1.91 -0.02 13.22
N LEU A 35 -2.88 0.90 13.17
CA LEU A 35 -4.09 0.87 14.01
C LEU A 35 -4.90 -0.43 13.80
N MET A 36 -4.95 -0.93 12.56
CA MET A 36 -5.65 -2.18 12.21
C MET A 36 -4.81 -3.44 12.50
N GLY A 37 -3.58 -3.27 13.00
CA GLY A 37 -2.68 -4.36 13.39
C GLY A 37 -1.88 -4.96 12.23
N GLY A 38 -1.60 -4.17 11.20
CA GLY A 38 -0.70 -4.54 10.11
C GLY A 38 0.73 -4.81 10.60
N LYS A 39 1.37 -5.82 10.03
CA LYS A 39 2.77 -6.19 10.28
C LYS A 39 3.66 -5.78 9.10
N ASN A 40 4.96 -5.62 9.33
CA ASN A 40 5.96 -5.31 8.29
C ASN A 40 5.57 -4.15 7.36
N ILE A 41 5.01 -3.07 7.93
CA ILE A 41 4.62 -1.90 7.16
C ILE A 41 5.87 -1.29 6.52
N LYS A 42 5.86 -1.15 5.19
CA LYS A 42 6.93 -0.55 4.39
C LYS A 42 6.34 0.53 3.51
N VAL A 43 6.93 1.71 3.57
CA VAL A 43 6.62 2.85 2.72
C VAL A 43 7.73 2.97 1.68
N THR A 44 7.36 2.84 0.42
CA THR A 44 8.25 3.10 -0.70
C THR A 44 7.92 4.47 -1.27
N VAL A 45 8.91 5.36 -1.31
CA VAL A 45 8.81 6.68 -1.92
C VAL A 45 9.65 6.69 -3.19
N GLY A 46 8.97 6.84 -4.32
CA GLY A 46 9.53 6.89 -5.66
C GLY A 46 9.36 5.63 -6.49
N SER A 47 9.94 5.67 -7.68
CA SER A 47 10.05 4.53 -8.60
C SER A 47 11.50 4.32 -9.06
N GLY A 48 11.78 3.19 -9.70
CA GLY A 48 13.12 2.80 -10.16
C GLY A 48 13.95 2.11 -9.07
N ASP A 49 15.28 2.22 -9.19
CA ASP A 49 16.25 1.57 -8.29
C ASP A 49 16.23 2.16 -6.89
N VAL A 50 16.51 1.32 -5.90
CA VAL A 50 16.55 1.71 -4.48
C VAL A 50 17.83 2.50 -4.23
N ILE A 51 17.68 3.76 -3.80
CA ILE A 51 18.81 4.59 -3.37
C ILE A 51 19.23 4.18 -1.96
N PHE A 52 18.27 4.14 -1.03
CA PHE A 52 18.53 3.72 0.34
C PHE A 52 17.27 3.16 1.03
N ARG A 53 17.51 2.35 2.05
CA ARG A 53 16.48 1.79 2.94
C ARG A 53 16.78 2.20 4.37
N LEU A 54 15.84 2.85 5.02
CA LEU A 54 15.91 3.23 6.42
C LEU A 54 14.69 2.67 7.17
N GLY A 55 14.85 1.50 7.79
CA GLY A 55 13.78 0.83 8.54
C GLY A 55 12.57 0.52 7.68
N MET A 56 11.46 1.20 7.95
CA MET A 56 10.21 1.06 7.19
C MET A 56 10.16 1.88 5.90
N LEU A 57 11.13 2.76 5.65
CA LEU A 57 11.12 3.69 4.52
C LEU A 57 12.15 3.27 3.45
N GLU A 58 11.68 3.09 2.21
CA GLU A 58 12.49 2.80 1.03
C GLU A 58 12.41 3.99 0.07
N VAL A 59 13.54 4.65 -0.22
CA VAL A 59 13.58 5.73 -1.20
C VAL A 59 14.18 5.22 -2.51
N ARG A 60 13.50 5.52 -3.61
CA ARG A 60 13.90 5.14 -4.96
C ARG A 60 14.28 6.35 -5.80
N GLN A 61 15.01 6.09 -6.88
CA GLN A 61 15.61 7.09 -7.77
C GLN A 61 14.65 8.21 -8.20
N TYR A 62 13.43 7.85 -8.58
CA TYR A 62 12.40 8.78 -9.02
C TYR A 62 11.40 9.07 -7.89
N TYR A 63 11.86 9.72 -6.82
CA TYR A 63 11.10 9.96 -5.58
C TYR A 63 9.79 10.74 -5.74
N PHE A 64 9.61 11.46 -6.86
CA PHE A 64 8.42 12.26 -7.12
C PHE A 64 7.24 11.52 -7.74
N TRP A 65 7.47 10.31 -8.24
CA TRP A 65 6.52 9.73 -9.19
C TRP A 65 5.40 8.92 -8.50
N TYR A 66 5.75 8.12 -7.49
CA TYR A 66 4.79 7.30 -6.73
C TYR A 66 5.18 7.21 -5.25
N GLY A 67 4.20 7.11 -4.37
CA GLY A 67 4.34 6.59 -3.02
C GLY A 67 3.54 5.30 -2.93
N GLN A 68 4.08 4.29 -2.24
CA GLN A 68 3.35 3.04 -2.01
C GLN A 68 3.59 2.55 -0.59
N CYS A 69 2.49 2.43 0.16
CA CYS A 69 2.48 1.72 1.43
C CYS A 69 2.13 0.24 1.20
N THR A 70 3.01 -0.64 1.67
CA THR A 70 2.80 -2.10 1.67
C THR A 70 2.82 -2.60 3.10
N PHE A 71 1.98 -3.57 3.41
CA PHE A 71 1.87 -4.15 4.74
C PHE A 71 1.47 -5.61 4.63
N ASP A 72 1.99 -6.41 5.55
CA ASP A 72 1.61 -7.81 5.70
C ASP A 72 0.48 -7.90 6.73
N ASN A 73 -0.42 -8.87 6.55
CA ASN A 73 -1.36 -9.33 7.57
C ASN A 73 -2.07 -8.25 8.41
N LEU A 74 -3.29 -7.91 8.03
CA LEU A 74 -4.19 -7.20 8.94
C LEU A 74 -4.75 -8.15 10.00
N ARG A 75 -4.54 -7.81 11.28
CA ARG A 75 -5.25 -8.48 12.39
C ARG A 75 -6.77 -8.28 12.30
N HIS A 76 -7.23 -7.12 11.82
CA HIS A 76 -8.65 -6.81 11.65
C HIS A 76 -9.00 -6.62 10.17
N ASN A 77 -9.05 -7.70 9.39
CA ASN A 77 -9.35 -7.63 7.95
C ASN A 77 -10.87 -7.57 7.67
N HIS A 78 -11.49 -6.43 8.01
CA HIS A 78 -12.88 -6.15 7.64
C HIS A 78 -12.95 -5.00 6.64
N ARG A 79 -14.03 -4.91 5.87
CA ARG A 79 -14.17 -3.95 4.75
C ARG A 79 -13.86 -2.51 5.17
N LEU A 80 -14.32 -2.11 6.36
CA LEU A 80 -14.07 -0.76 6.89
C LEU A 80 -12.58 -0.51 7.21
N ALA A 81 -11.85 -1.52 7.69
CA ALA A 81 -10.41 -1.39 7.94
C ALA A 81 -9.66 -1.10 6.63
N ASN A 82 -9.96 -1.82 5.55
CA ASN A 82 -9.33 -1.59 4.26
C ASN A 82 -9.70 -0.21 3.71
N VAL A 83 -10.98 0.18 3.77
CA VAL A 83 -11.41 1.53 3.36
C VAL A 83 -10.69 2.61 4.16
N LEU A 84 -10.55 2.46 5.48
CA LEU A 84 -9.86 3.42 6.34
C LEU A 84 -8.36 3.50 6.04
N ILE A 85 -7.70 2.38 5.74
CA ILE A 85 -6.29 2.38 5.37
C ILE A 85 -6.08 3.18 4.08
N PHE A 86 -6.84 2.89 3.03
CA PHE A 86 -6.69 3.60 1.75
C PHE A 86 -7.24 5.04 1.80
N ALA A 87 -8.23 5.33 2.63
CA ALA A 87 -8.66 6.71 2.87
C ALA A 87 -7.68 7.50 3.76
N GLY A 88 -6.80 6.80 4.48
CA GLY A 88 -5.93 7.35 5.50
C GLY A 88 -5.05 8.49 5.02
N GLY A 89 -4.38 8.32 3.87
CA GLY A 89 -3.53 9.38 3.32
C GLY A 89 -4.31 10.63 2.93
N SER A 90 -5.45 10.46 2.27
CA SER A 90 -6.34 11.57 1.94
C SER A 90 -6.87 12.27 3.19
N LEU A 91 -7.22 11.52 4.24
CA LEU A 91 -7.69 12.08 5.50
C LEU A 91 -6.60 12.89 6.21
N PHE A 92 -5.36 12.39 6.24
CA PHE A 92 -4.23 13.10 6.86
C PHE A 92 -3.91 14.41 6.15
N ASN A 93 -3.91 14.39 4.81
CA ASN A 93 -3.77 15.62 4.03
C ASN A 93 -4.93 16.59 4.28
N ALA A 94 -6.17 16.11 4.37
CA ALA A 94 -7.34 16.96 4.61
C ALA A 94 -7.28 17.61 6.00
N VAL A 95 -6.99 16.82 7.04
CA VAL A 95 -6.85 17.30 8.42
C VAL A 95 -5.68 18.30 8.51
N SER A 96 -4.55 18.02 7.86
CA SER A 96 -3.41 18.94 7.86
C SER A 96 -3.72 20.26 7.15
N ALA A 97 -4.42 20.21 6.01
CA ALA A 97 -4.86 21.41 5.30
C ALA A 97 -5.82 22.26 6.15
N VAL A 98 -6.81 21.63 6.80
CA VAL A 98 -7.74 22.31 7.72
C VAL A 98 -7.00 22.89 8.92
N ALA A 99 -6.02 22.16 9.48
CA ALA A 99 -5.22 22.64 10.59
C ALA A 99 -4.40 23.89 10.21
N VAL A 100 -3.81 23.92 9.01
CA VAL A 100 -3.09 25.09 8.51
C VAL A 100 -4.02 26.29 8.35
N VAL A 101 -5.21 26.11 7.77
CA VAL A 101 -6.21 27.18 7.65
C VAL A 101 -6.62 27.72 9.02
N TYR A 102 -6.91 26.83 9.97
CA TYR A 102 -7.26 27.22 11.34
C TYR A 102 -6.13 27.98 12.06
N LEU A 103 -4.87 27.57 11.86
CA LEU A 103 -3.72 28.27 12.43
C LEU A 103 -3.56 29.69 11.87
N ILE A 104 -3.86 29.89 10.58
CA ILE A 104 -3.88 31.21 9.95
C ILE A 104 -4.99 32.07 10.53
N GLU A 105 -6.22 31.56 10.60
CA GLU A 105 -7.37 32.30 11.13
C GLU A 105 -7.19 32.67 12.60
N SER A 106 -6.53 31.81 13.38
CA SER A 106 -6.22 32.08 14.79
C SER A 106 -5.01 33.00 14.99
N GLY A 107 -4.38 33.50 13.93
CA GLY A 107 -3.23 34.41 13.97
C GLY A 107 -1.93 33.76 14.46
N ARG A 108 -1.87 32.43 14.56
CA ARG A 108 -0.67 31.70 14.99
C ARG A 108 0.30 31.42 13.85
N LEU A 109 -0.17 31.51 12.61
CA LEU A 109 0.61 31.29 11.41
C LEU A 109 0.31 32.41 10.41
N GLU A 110 1.35 32.99 9.81
CA GLU A 110 1.15 34.01 8.78
C GLU A 110 0.66 33.37 7.48
N SER A 111 -0.30 34.02 6.82
CA SER A 111 -0.69 33.61 5.47
C SER A 111 0.44 33.95 4.50
N GLY A 112 1.11 32.92 3.99
CA GLY A 112 2.20 33.07 3.05
C GLY A 112 2.00 32.21 1.80
N MET A 113 2.95 32.32 0.89
CA MET A 113 2.97 31.48 -0.30
C MET A 113 3.06 29.99 0.05
N LEU A 114 3.86 29.64 1.07
CA LEU A 114 4.02 28.26 1.52
C LEU A 114 2.74 27.66 2.05
N THR A 115 1.99 28.39 2.88
CA THR A 115 0.73 27.89 3.45
C THR A 115 -0.35 27.76 2.37
N TYR A 116 -0.37 28.69 1.41
CA TYR A 116 -1.26 28.60 0.25
C TYR A 116 -0.92 27.40 -0.64
N GLN A 117 0.35 27.23 -1.00
CA GLN A 117 0.83 26.09 -1.80
C GLN A 117 0.56 24.79 -1.08
N PHE A 118 0.86 24.70 0.21
CA PHE A 118 0.60 23.50 1.01
C PHE A 118 -0.87 23.11 0.98
N THR A 119 -1.78 24.05 1.27
CA THR A 119 -3.22 23.80 1.30
C THR A 119 -3.74 23.40 -0.09
N TYR A 120 -3.33 24.14 -1.13
CA TYR A 120 -3.73 23.88 -2.51
C TYR A 120 -3.24 22.53 -3.02
N PHE A 121 -1.95 22.23 -2.86
CA PHE A 121 -1.38 20.95 -3.29
C PHE A 121 -1.89 19.78 -2.45
N SER A 122 -2.24 19.97 -1.17
CA SER A 122 -2.87 18.92 -0.36
C SER A 122 -4.24 18.54 -0.92
N LEU A 123 -5.08 19.53 -1.25
CA LEU A 123 -6.38 19.28 -1.87
C LEU A 123 -6.24 18.67 -3.27
N TYR A 124 -5.28 19.15 -4.06
CA TYR A 124 -4.94 18.56 -5.35
C TYR A 124 -4.54 17.09 -5.20
N TYR A 125 -3.67 16.77 -4.25
CA TYR A 125 -3.20 15.40 -4.00
C TYR A 125 -4.36 14.50 -3.58
N ILE A 126 -5.23 14.96 -2.66
CA ILE A 126 -6.45 14.24 -2.25
C ILE A 126 -7.34 13.92 -3.45
N PHE A 127 -7.55 14.90 -4.33
CA PHE A 127 -8.38 14.70 -5.51
C PHE A 127 -7.87 13.55 -6.38
N PHE A 128 -6.56 13.53 -6.70
CA PHE A 128 -5.97 12.47 -7.52
C PHE A 128 -5.85 11.13 -6.80
N ALA A 129 -5.63 11.14 -5.48
CA ALA A 129 -5.64 9.92 -4.69
C ALA A 129 -7.03 9.26 -4.66
N LEU A 130 -8.09 10.04 -4.51
CA LEU A 130 -9.48 9.55 -4.45
C LEU A 130 -10.15 9.38 -5.81
N LEU A 131 -9.55 9.89 -6.90
CA LEU A 131 -10.06 9.67 -8.25
C LEU A 131 -9.89 8.19 -8.62
N PRO A 132 -10.98 7.43 -8.87
CA PRO A 132 -10.88 5.98 -9.05
C PRO A 132 -10.33 5.62 -10.43
N MET A 133 -9.00 5.55 -10.52
CA MET A 133 -8.26 5.17 -11.73
C MET A 133 -7.31 3.98 -11.52
N PRO A 134 -7.21 3.06 -12.49
CA PRO A 134 -6.09 2.13 -12.58
C PRO A 134 -4.86 2.85 -13.14
N TYR A 135 -3.68 2.49 -12.66
CA TYR A 135 -2.41 2.99 -13.15
C TYR A 135 -1.78 2.03 -14.19
N PRO A 136 -0.91 2.53 -15.09
CA PRO A 136 -0.29 1.70 -16.13
C PRO A 136 0.60 0.55 -15.61
N ASP A 137 1.12 0.67 -14.39
CA ASP A 137 1.92 -0.33 -13.69
C ASP A 137 1.08 -1.47 -13.09
N GLY A 138 -0.25 -1.43 -13.26
CA GLY A 138 -1.19 -2.40 -12.70
C GLY A 138 -1.62 -2.10 -11.26
N ASN A 139 -1.07 -1.05 -10.64
CA ASN A 139 -1.57 -0.53 -9.37
C ASN A 139 -2.87 0.25 -9.57
N HIS A 140 -3.53 0.58 -8.46
CA HIS A 140 -4.78 1.31 -8.45
C HIS A 140 -4.64 2.49 -7.47
N SER A 141 -5.24 3.62 -7.83
CA SER A 141 -5.45 4.73 -6.90
C SER A 141 -6.21 4.30 -5.64
N ASP A 142 -6.03 5.03 -4.54
CA ASP A 142 -6.75 4.79 -3.28
C ASP A 142 -8.26 4.77 -3.49
N GLY A 143 -8.77 5.75 -4.24
CA GLY A 143 -10.19 5.88 -4.56
C GLY A 143 -10.74 4.67 -5.31
N LYS A 144 -9.94 4.08 -6.19
CA LYS A 144 -10.34 2.89 -6.94
C LYS A 144 -10.43 1.67 -6.03
N ILE A 145 -9.47 1.52 -5.11
CA ILE A 145 -9.48 0.44 -4.12
C ILE A 145 -10.68 0.59 -3.17
N ILE A 146 -10.90 1.79 -2.63
CA ILE A 146 -12.06 2.12 -1.79
C ILE A 146 -13.36 1.80 -2.53
N LEU A 147 -13.50 2.23 -3.78
CA LEU A 147 -14.69 2.00 -4.58
C LEU A 147 -14.97 0.51 -4.81
N ASP A 148 -13.93 -0.28 -5.05
CA ASP A 148 -14.07 -1.73 -5.26
C ASP A 148 -14.53 -2.42 -3.96
N TRP A 149 -13.96 -2.04 -2.81
CA TRP A 149 -14.40 -2.51 -1.49
C TRP A 149 -15.86 -2.13 -1.17
N VAL A 150 -16.27 -0.89 -1.46
CA VAL A 150 -17.65 -0.41 -1.23
C VAL A 150 -18.64 -1.12 -2.15
N ARG A 151 -18.27 -1.36 -3.41
CA ARG A 151 -19.15 -2.02 -4.39
C ARG A 151 -19.23 -3.54 -4.24
N ASN A 152 -18.56 -4.13 -3.25
CA ASN A 152 -18.38 -5.58 -3.13
C ASN A 152 -17.94 -6.24 -4.42
N LYS A 153 -17.28 -5.48 -5.31
CA LYS A 153 -16.49 -6.07 -6.38
C LYS A 153 -15.31 -6.64 -5.63
N GLY A 154 -15.42 -7.90 -5.21
CA GLY A 154 -14.31 -8.61 -4.60
C GLY A 154 -13.10 -8.35 -5.49
N GLN A 155 -12.16 -7.52 -5.03
CA GLN A 155 -10.84 -7.52 -5.60
C GLN A 155 -10.43 -8.98 -5.56
N ALA A 156 -10.02 -9.53 -6.72
CA ALA A 156 -9.66 -10.93 -6.89
C ALA A 156 -9.11 -11.46 -5.57
N ALA A 157 -9.95 -12.22 -4.85
CA ALA A 157 -9.72 -12.51 -3.45
C ALA A 157 -8.28 -13.01 -3.33
N GLU A 158 -7.52 -12.44 -2.39
CA GLU A 158 -6.14 -12.83 -2.14
C GLU A 158 -6.06 -14.35 -2.16
N LYS A 159 -5.41 -14.90 -3.19
CA LYS A 159 -5.46 -16.35 -3.42
C LYS A 159 -4.58 -17.01 -2.39
N ILE A 160 -5.18 -17.76 -1.47
CA ILE A 160 -4.44 -18.44 -0.41
C ILE A 160 -4.06 -19.84 -0.91
N TYR A 161 -2.77 -20.08 -1.08
CA TYR A 161 -2.22 -21.40 -1.36
C TYR A 161 -1.77 -22.04 -0.04
N ARG A 162 -1.96 -23.36 0.08
CA ARG A 162 -1.60 -24.10 1.29
C ARG A 162 -0.68 -25.27 0.96
N VAL A 163 0.29 -25.52 1.82
CA VAL A 163 1.07 -26.76 1.82
C VAL A 163 0.71 -27.53 3.08
N GLN A 164 0.31 -28.79 2.93
CA GLN A 164 -0.06 -29.63 4.06
C GLN A 164 0.38 -31.08 3.85
N TRP A 165 0.70 -31.76 4.94
CA TRP A 165 0.95 -33.20 4.91
C TRP A 165 -0.38 -33.98 4.89
N ASN A 166 -0.53 -34.91 3.95
CA ASN A 166 -1.68 -35.79 3.89
C ASN A 166 -1.34 -37.18 4.44
N GLU A 167 -1.84 -37.48 5.63
CA GLU A 167 -1.62 -38.76 6.33
C GLU A 167 -2.16 -39.97 5.55
N LYS A 168 -3.23 -39.83 4.77
CA LYS A 168 -3.83 -40.95 4.02
C LYS A 168 -2.97 -41.40 2.85
N ASN A 169 -2.27 -40.47 2.22
CA ASN A 169 -1.46 -40.72 1.03
C ASN A 169 0.05 -40.65 1.31
N ALA A 170 0.44 -40.39 2.56
CA ALA A 170 1.84 -40.20 2.99
C ALA A 170 2.64 -39.27 2.06
N GLN A 171 2.05 -38.12 1.70
CA GLN A 171 2.68 -37.14 0.81
C GLN A 171 2.28 -35.71 1.20
N TRP A 172 3.16 -34.76 0.91
CA TRP A 172 2.89 -33.33 0.94
C TRP A 172 1.97 -32.94 -0.20
N GLN A 173 1.04 -32.03 0.04
CA GLN A 173 0.07 -31.56 -0.94
C GLN A 173 0.08 -30.05 -1.01
N VAL A 174 0.16 -29.53 -2.24
CA VAL A 174 -0.05 -28.13 -2.55
C VAL A 174 -1.52 -27.96 -2.92
N LEU A 175 -2.23 -27.15 -2.14
CA LEU A 175 -3.63 -26.80 -2.38
C LEU A 175 -3.74 -25.38 -2.92
N ASP A 176 -4.71 -25.18 -3.80
CA ASP A 176 -5.06 -23.86 -4.28
C ASP A 176 -6.04 -23.11 -3.35
N HIS A 177 -6.45 -21.91 -3.75
CA HIS A 177 -7.42 -21.09 -3.04
C HIS A 177 -8.80 -21.71 -2.83
N ASN A 178 -9.19 -22.70 -3.63
CA ASN A 178 -10.45 -23.44 -3.49
C ASN A 178 -10.29 -24.73 -2.66
N HIS A 179 -9.08 -25.00 -2.14
CA HIS A 179 -8.69 -26.27 -1.51
C HIS A 179 -8.62 -27.44 -2.50
N ASP A 180 -8.49 -27.15 -3.79
CA ASP A 180 -8.26 -28.16 -4.80
C ASP A 180 -6.79 -28.56 -4.82
N LEU A 181 -6.52 -29.85 -4.99
CA LEU A 181 -5.16 -30.38 -5.10
C LEU A 181 -4.52 -29.87 -6.38
N VAL A 182 -3.47 -29.06 -6.24
CA VAL A 182 -2.62 -28.66 -7.37
C VAL A 182 -1.68 -29.81 -7.70
N GLU A 183 -0.90 -30.27 -6.71
CA GLU A 183 0.10 -31.33 -6.90
C GLU A 183 0.52 -31.94 -5.56
N GLY A 184 0.98 -33.19 -5.57
CA GLY A 184 1.48 -33.92 -4.41
C GLY A 184 2.95 -34.30 -4.55
N PHE A 185 3.71 -34.23 -3.45
CA PHE A 185 5.15 -34.49 -3.43
C PHE A 185 5.52 -35.38 -2.23
N ALA A 186 6.53 -36.22 -2.40
CA ALA A 186 7.07 -37.02 -1.30
C ALA A 186 7.94 -36.19 -0.35
N ASP A 187 8.60 -35.14 -0.86
CA ASP A 187 9.49 -34.25 -0.11
C ASP A 187 8.85 -32.88 0.15
N GLU A 188 9.05 -32.35 1.35
CA GLU A 188 8.50 -31.06 1.79
C GLU A 188 9.08 -29.90 0.98
N THR A 189 10.39 -29.96 0.70
CA THR A 189 11.11 -28.90 -0.01
C THR A 189 10.55 -28.69 -1.41
N GLN A 190 10.26 -29.79 -2.12
CA GLN A 190 9.67 -29.76 -3.45
C GLN A 190 8.24 -29.21 -3.43
N ALA A 191 7.43 -29.58 -2.43
CA ALA A 191 6.09 -29.03 -2.25
C ALA A 191 6.12 -27.52 -1.99
N LEU A 192 7.04 -27.05 -1.14
CA LEU A 192 7.23 -25.64 -0.83
C LEU A 192 7.69 -24.85 -2.07
N GLU A 193 8.66 -25.36 -2.82
CA GLU A 193 9.13 -24.71 -4.05
C GLU A 193 7.98 -24.54 -5.06
N LYS A 194 7.19 -25.61 -5.26
CA LYS A 194 6.02 -25.56 -6.15
C LYS A 194 4.98 -24.57 -5.65
N ALA A 195 4.70 -24.55 -4.35
CA ALA A 195 3.74 -23.64 -3.78
C ALA A 195 4.20 -22.17 -3.89
N HIS A 196 5.50 -21.90 -3.73
CA HIS A 196 6.08 -20.58 -4.00
C HIS A 196 5.93 -20.20 -5.49
N GLU A 197 6.15 -21.12 -6.43
CA GLU A 197 5.98 -20.88 -7.87
C GLU A 197 4.54 -20.48 -8.20
N VAL A 198 3.58 -21.30 -7.76
CA VAL A 198 2.15 -21.11 -8.07
C VAL A 198 1.61 -19.84 -7.41
N ALA A 199 1.98 -19.58 -6.16
CA ALA A 199 1.60 -18.36 -5.46
C ALA A 199 2.21 -17.12 -6.15
N ARG A 200 3.51 -17.12 -6.52
CA ARG A 200 4.14 -16.01 -7.25
C ARG A 200 3.47 -15.71 -8.58
N ARG A 201 3.03 -16.74 -9.31
CA ARG A 201 2.36 -16.58 -10.60
C ARG A 201 0.96 -15.97 -10.47
N ASN A 202 0.33 -16.10 -9.31
CA ASN A 202 -1.06 -15.72 -9.07
C ASN A 202 -1.22 -14.52 -8.10
N ARG A 203 -0.31 -13.54 -8.16
CA ARG A 203 -0.37 -12.33 -7.32
C ARG A 203 -1.69 -11.56 -7.51
N PRO A 204 -2.29 -10.99 -6.45
CA PRO A 204 -1.87 -11.06 -5.05
C PRO A 204 -2.24 -12.42 -4.41
N SER A 205 -1.31 -13.01 -3.66
CA SER A 205 -1.49 -14.34 -3.05
C SER A 205 -0.71 -14.52 -1.75
N ARG A 206 -1.15 -15.46 -0.92
CA ARG A 206 -0.44 -15.90 0.29
C ARG A 206 -0.13 -17.37 0.24
N LEU A 207 0.94 -17.76 0.92
CA LEU A 207 1.32 -19.14 1.12
C LEU A 207 1.31 -19.47 2.62
N LEU A 208 0.50 -20.45 3.01
CA LEU A 208 0.43 -20.99 4.35
C LEU A 208 0.94 -22.43 4.37
N SER A 209 1.66 -22.82 5.43
CA SER A 209 1.94 -24.22 5.76
C SER A 209 0.97 -24.65 6.87
N SER A 210 0.35 -25.80 6.72
CA SER A 210 -0.55 -26.39 7.70
C SER A 210 0.03 -27.71 8.20
N GLU A 211 0.55 -27.69 9.41
CA GLU A 211 1.05 -28.87 10.14
C GLU A 211 0.22 -29.08 11.39
N GLY A 212 -0.38 -30.28 11.55
CA GLY A 212 -1.12 -30.64 12.76
C GLY A 212 -2.32 -29.73 13.08
N GLY A 213 -2.89 -29.06 12.08
CA GLY A 213 -4.02 -28.13 12.25
C GLY A 213 -3.63 -26.70 12.65
N GLN A 214 -2.34 -26.38 12.73
CA GLN A 214 -1.85 -25.01 12.88
C GLN A 214 -1.42 -24.45 11.52
N GLU A 215 -2.08 -23.37 11.08
CA GLU A 215 -1.66 -22.63 9.89
C GLU A 215 -0.54 -21.64 10.26
N LYS A 216 0.62 -21.77 9.62
CA LYS A 216 1.74 -20.84 9.72
C LYS A 216 1.99 -20.20 8.37
N GLU A 217 2.06 -18.86 8.34
CA GLU A 217 2.37 -18.14 7.11
C GLU A 217 3.84 -18.34 6.71
N VAL A 218 4.05 -18.75 5.47
CA VAL A 218 5.37 -18.97 4.87
C VAL A 218 5.79 -17.75 4.06
N ALA A 219 4.90 -17.21 3.22
CA ALA A 219 5.20 -16.06 2.38
C ALA A 219 3.95 -15.28 1.96
N ASN A 220 4.09 -13.95 1.88
CA ASN A 220 3.12 -13.04 1.28
C ASN A 220 3.65 -12.51 -0.06
N TYR A 221 2.85 -12.63 -1.11
CA TYR A 221 3.16 -12.12 -2.44
C TYR A 221 2.20 -10.98 -2.79
N PRO A 222 2.55 -9.73 -2.41
CA PRO A 222 1.73 -8.58 -2.74
C PRO A 222 1.65 -8.39 -4.26
N ARG A 223 0.66 -7.60 -4.70
CA ARG A 223 0.66 -7.06 -6.06
C ARG A 223 1.97 -6.28 -6.24
N VAL A 224 2.83 -6.80 -7.11
CA VAL A 224 4.04 -6.07 -7.53
C VAL A 224 3.62 -5.22 -8.71
N PRO A 225 3.89 -3.89 -8.70
CA PRO A 225 3.76 -3.11 -9.92
C PRO A 225 4.68 -3.71 -10.98
N LEU A 226 4.13 -3.96 -12.17
CA LEU A 226 4.92 -4.38 -13.33
C LEU A 226 5.91 -3.28 -13.71
#